data_AF-A0A976L440-F1
#
_entry.id   AF-A0A976L440-F1
#
_cell.length_a   1.000
_cell.length_b   1.000
_cell.length_c   1.000
_cell.angle_alpha   90.00
_cell.angle_beta   90.00
_cell.angle_gamma   90.00
#
_symmetry.space_group_name_H-M   'P 1'
#
loop_
_entity.id
_entity.type
_entity.pdbx_description
1 polymer ?
#
loop_
_entity_poly.entity_id
_entity_poly.type
_entity_poly.pdbx_seq_one_letter_code
_entity_poly.pdbx_strand_id
1 'polypeptide(L)' 'MDPGTYAIVTFILFILRIVITVYCVNRAGQLNRSKGGWGLFGFFLPLIALIAISVAKPNRTWVSNPDVNGQE' A
#
# COMPACT_ATOMS: atom_id res chain seq x y z
N MET A 1 -5.16 -32.86 -8.11
CA MET A 1 -6.30 -31.97 -7.82
C MET A 1 -7.19 -31.96 -9.05
N ASP A 2 -8.50 -31.93 -8.87
CA ASP A 2 -9.46 -31.80 -9.98
C ASP A 2 -9.53 -30.35 -10.50
N PRO A 3 -9.97 -30.12 -11.75
CA PRO A 3 -10.15 -28.78 -12.33
C PRO A 3 -10.96 -27.82 -11.45
N GLY A 4 -11.97 -28.32 -10.73
CA GLY A 4 -12.80 -27.51 -9.83
C GLY A 4 -12.00 -26.98 -8.64
N THR A 5 -11.17 -27.82 -8.02
CA THR A 5 -10.27 -27.41 -6.94
C THR A 5 -9.30 -26.30 -7.39
N TYR A 6 -8.73 -26.40 -8.60
CA TYR A 6 -7.85 -25.33 -9.10
C TYR A 6 -8.58 -24.00 -9.27
N ALA A 7 -9.79 -24.02 -9.85
CA ALA A 7 -10.59 -22.81 -10.03
C ALA A 7 -10.92 -22.13 -8.70
N ILE A 8 -11.30 -22.91 -7.68
CA ILE A 8 -11.60 -22.41 -6.34
C ILE A 8 -10.35 -21.77 -5.70
N VAL A 9 -9.21 -22.47 -5.75
CA VAL A 9 -7.96 -21.95 -5.19
C VAL A 9 -7.54 -20.66 -5.89
N THR A 10 -7.58 -20.60 -7.22
CA THR A 10 -7.26 -19.39 -7.97
C THR A 10 -8.18 -18.23 -7.62
N PHE A 11 -9.49 -18.49 -7.45
CA PHE A 11 -10.45 -17.46 -7.05
C PHE A 11 -10.18 -16.90 -5.66
N ILE A 12 -9.89 -17.78 -4.68
CA ILE A 12 -9.53 -17.37 -3.31
C ILE A 12 -8.26 -16.52 -3.32
N LEU A 13 -7.23 -16.95 -4.07
CA LEU A 13 -5.98 -16.19 -4.19
C LEU A 13 -6.19 -14.83 -4.84
N PHE A 14 -7.12 -14.73 -5.80
CA PHE A 14 -7.48 -13.45 -6.41
C PHE A 14 -8.14 -12.50 -5.42
N ILE A 15 -9.10 -12.97 -4.61
CA ILE A 15 -9.71 -12.16 -3.54
C ILE A 15 -8.66 -11.70 -2.55
N LEU A 16 -7.78 -12.60 -2.11
CA LEU A 16 -6.70 -12.27 -1.18
C LEU A 16 -5.79 -11.17 -1.74
N ARG A 17 -5.48 -11.22 -3.04
CA ARG A 17 -4.70 -10.19 -3.73
C ARG A 17 -5.36 -8.82 -3.68
N ILE A 18 -6.68 -8.75 -3.91
CA ILE A 18 -7.46 -7.51 -3.82
C ILE A 18 -7.42 -6.95 -2.40
N VAL A 19 -7.64 -7.81 -1.38
CA VAL A 19 -7.61 -7.41 0.03
C VAL A 19 -6.24 -6.84 0.42
N ILE A 20 -5.15 -7.52 0.03
CA ILE A 20 -3.78 -7.04 0.26
C ILE A 20 -3.55 -5.69 -0.42
N THR A 21 -4.02 -5.53 -1.66
CA THR A 21 -3.89 -4.26 -2.39
C THR A 21 -4.57 -3.12 -1.65
N VAL A 22 -5.82 -3.32 -1.22
CA VAL A 22 -6.57 -2.32 -0.45
C VAL A 22 -5.88 -1.99 0.88
N TYR A 23 -5.36 -3.00 1.57
CA TYR A 23 -4.57 -2.80 2.79
C TYR A 23 -3.34 -1.92 2.53
N CYS A 24 -2.56 -2.21 1.48
CA CYS A 24 -1.40 -1.41 1.10
C CYS A 24 -1.78 0.04 0.76
N VAL A 25 -2.86 0.27 0.02
CA VAL A 25 -3.35 1.62 -0.31
C VAL A 25 -3.71 2.40 0.95
N ASN A 26 -4.47 1.78 1.86
CA ASN A 26 -4.90 2.42 3.10
C ASN A 26 -3.72 2.75 4.01
N ARG A 27 -2.80 1.80 4.17
CA ARG A 27 -1.58 2.00 4.96
C ARG A 27 -0.67 3.07 4.34
N ALA A 28 -0.58 3.15 3.02
CA ALA A 28 0.21 4.17 2.33
C ALA A 28 -0.33 5.57 2.62
N GLY A 29 -1.67 5.72 2.64
CA GLY A 29 -2.32 6.96 3.05
C GLY A 29 -1.97 7.38 4.48
N GLN A 30 -2.00 6.44 5.44
CA GLN A 30 -1.61 6.71 6.83
C GLN A 30 -0.14 7.12 6.97
N LEU A 31 0.72 6.61 6.08
CA LEU A 31 2.15 6.91 6.03
C LEU A 31 2.49 8.16 5.21
N ASN A 32 1.49 8.91 4.74
CA ASN A 32 1.65 10.08 3.87
C ASN A 32 2.43 9.76 2.57
N ARG A 33 2.14 8.60 1.97
CA ARG A 33 2.70 8.15 0.67
C ARG A 33 1.61 8.07 -0.40
N SER A 34 2.04 8.00 -1.67
CA SER A 34 1.14 7.90 -2.82
C SER A 34 0.28 6.62 -2.77
N LYS A 35 -1.02 6.78 -2.53
CA LYS A 35 -2.01 5.70 -2.52
C LYS A 35 -2.03 4.93 -3.85
N GLY A 36 -1.99 5.63 -4.98
CA GLY A 36 -2.04 5.02 -6.31
C GLY A 36 -0.83 4.14 -6.62
N GLY A 37 0.38 4.61 -6.29
CA GLY A 37 1.61 3.84 -6.50
C GLY A 37 1.63 2.55 -5.67
N TRP A 38 1.21 2.62 -4.41
CA TRP A 38 1.11 1.46 -3.53
C TRP A 38 -0.02 0.50 -3.90
N GLY A 39 -1.09 0.99 -4.54
CA GLY A 39 -2.15 0.14 -5.09
C GLY A 39 -1.67 -0.68 -6.29
N LEU A 40 -0.98 -0.04 -7.24
CA LEU A 40 -0.41 -0.77 -8.38
C LEU A 40 0.65 -1.78 -7.92
N PHE A 41 1.54 -1.36 -7.02
CA PHE A 41 2.58 -2.22 -6.46
C PHE A 41 2.01 -3.39 -5.65
N GLY A 42 1.02 -3.13 -4.79
CA GLY A 42 0.33 -4.14 -3.98
C GLY A 42 -0.47 -5.15 -4.81
N PHE A 43 -0.99 -4.74 -5.97
CA PHE A 43 -1.64 -5.67 -6.87
C PHE A 43 -0.62 -6.59 -7.55
N PHE A 44 0.41 -6.06 -8.20
CA PHE A 44 1.35 -6.90 -8.96
C PHE A 44 2.24 -7.76 -8.06
N LEU A 45 2.71 -7.22 -6.94
CA LEU A 45 3.69 -7.85 -6.03
C LEU A 45 3.15 -7.86 -4.59
N PRO A 46 2.05 -8.59 -4.30
CA PRO A 46 1.31 -8.46 -3.05
C PRO A 46 2.15 -8.77 -1.81
N LEU A 47 2.96 -9.82 -1.83
CA LEU A 47 3.82 -10.20 -0.69
C LEU A 47 4.92 -9.16 -0.42
N ILE A 48 5.60 -8.71 -1.48
CA ILE A 48 6.68 -7.71 -1.36
C ILE A 48 6.11 -6.39 -0.87
N ALA A 49 4.96 -5.96 -1.41
CA ALA A 49 4.28 -4.75 -0.99
C ALA A 49 3.84 -4.81 0.48
N LEU A 50 3.33 -5.96 0.93
CA LEU A 50 2.96 -6.18 2.32
C LEU A 50 4.16 -6.01 3.26
N ILE A 51 5.29 -6.65 2.95
CA ILE A 51 6.50 -6.56 3.77
C ILE A 51 7.04 -5.12 3.76
N ALA A 52 7.18 -4.53 2.57
CA ALA A 52 7.72 -3.19 2.43
C ALA A 52 6.87 -2.15 3.20
N ILE A 53 5.54 -2.26 3.17
CA ILE A 53 4.68 -1.28 3.83
C ILE A 53 4.54 -1.50 5.33
N SER A 54 4.71 -2.73 5.81
CA SER A 54 4.64 -3.04 7.25
C SER A 54 5.86 -2.54 8.01
N VAL A 55 7.04 -2.48 7.36
CA VAL A 55 8.26 -1.88 7.94
C VAL A 55 8.42 -0.39 7.63
N ALA A 56 7.63 0.17 6.71
CA ALA A 56 7.78 1.55 6.28
C ALA A 56 7.36 2.56 7.37
N LYS A 57 8.23 3.53 7.64
CA LYS A 57 7.93 4.65 8.57
C LYS A 57 7.11 5.75 7.88
N PRO A 58 6.31 6.53 8.62
CA PRO A 58 5.57 7.66 8.05
C PRO A 58 6.52 8.69 7.43
N ASN A 59 6.18 9.21 6.24
CA ASN A 59 6.95 10.29 5.63
C ASN A 59 6.54 11.63 6.23
N ARG A 60 7.32 12.15 7.18
CA ARG A 60 7.09 13.46 7.78
C ARG A 60 7.67 14.52 6.84
N THR A 61 6.81 15.24 6.13
CA THR A 61 7.22 16.47 5.45
C THR A 61 7.38 17.55 6.51
N TRP A 62 8.59 18.09 6.65
CA TRP A 62 8.81 19.28 7.45
C TRP A 62 8.15 20.45 6.73
N VAL A 63 7.06 20.96 7.29
CA VAL A 63 6.49 22.23 6.82
C VAL A 63 7.42 23.32 7.34
N SER A 64 8.10 24.04 6.44
CA SER A 64 8.88 25.21 6.81
C SER A 64 7.92 26.27 7.36
N ASN A 65 8.16 26.69 8.61
CA ASN A 65 7.32 27.65 9.32
C ASN A 65 7.32 29.00 8.57
N PRO A 66 6.21 29.42 7.94
CA PRO A 66 6.18 30.63 7.08
C PRO A 66 6.42 31.92 7.87
N ASP A 67 6.20 31.87 9.18
CA ASP A 67 6.31 32.96 10.15
C ASP A 67 7.76 33.31 10.55
N VAL A 68 8.76 32.58 10.04
CA VAL A 68 10.19 32.95 10.22
C VAL A 68 10.67 33.95 9.15
N ASN A 69 10.00 34.04 7.99
CA ASN A 69 10.47 34.84 6.85
C ASN A 69 9.66 36.15 6.63
N GLY A 70 8.79 36.52 7.56
CA GLY A 70 7.93 37.72 7.49
C GLY A 70 8.11 38.68 8.67
N GLN A 71 9.26 38.62 9.33
CA GLN A 71 9.63 39.50 10.44
C GLN A 71 10.94 40.23 10.07
N GLU A 72 10.95 40.89 8.91
CA GLU A 72 11.96 41.90 8.53
C GLU A 72 11.25 43.18 8.07
#